data_AF-A0A9Q2PI63-F1
#
_entry.id   AF-A0A9Q2PI63-F1
#
_cell.length_a   1.000
_cell.length_b   1.000
_cell.length_c   1.000
_cell.angle_alpha   90.00
_cell.angle_beta   90.00
_cell.angle_gamma   90.00
#
_symmetry.space_group_name_H-M   'P 1'
#
loop_
_entity.id
_entity.type
_entity.pdbx_description
1 polymer ?
#
loop_
_entity_poly.entity_id
_entity_poly.type
_entity_poly.pdbx_seq_one_letter_code
_entity_poly.pdbx_strand_id
1 'polypeptide(L)'
;MTHTVLYSMCTHESDASQAMQGAADMLHDQIAQLEMAHQFVVIQGHSHAVTPVPVVVQGLLSSKSQTGYTVTMTTIVEVSVHTPQEVPR
;
A
#
# COMPACT_ATOMS: atom_id res chain seq x y z
N MET A 1 -16.12 -5.61 -15.33
CA MET A 1 -15.07 -4.97 -14.52
C MET A 1 -15.59 -4.81 -13.11
N THR A 2 -14.72 -4.93 -12.11
CA THR A 2 -15.04 -4.74 -10.69
C THR A 2 -14.10 -3.72 -10.06
N HIS A 3 -14.65 -2.84 -9.22
CA HIS A 3 -13.85 -1.89 -8.44
C HIS A 3 -13.40 -2.55 -7.14
N THR A 4 -12.11 -2.49 -6.86
CA THR A 4 -11.49 -2.97 -5.62
C THR A 4 -10.78 -1.79 -4.96
N VAL A 5 -10.82 -1.73 -3.64
CA VAL A 5 -10.09 -0.71 -2.87
C VAL A 5 -8.88 -1.39 -2.25
N LEU A 6 -7.70 -0.85 -2.54
CA LEU A 6 -6.43 -1.28 -1.97
C LEU A 6 -6.00 -0.32 -0.87
N TYR A 7 -5.39 -0.89 0.17
CA TYR A 7 -4.86 -0.15 1.30
C TYR A 7 -3.43 -0.58 1.57
N SER A 8 -2.56 0.38 1.82
CA SER A 8 -1.25 0.12 2.40
C SER A 8 -0.98 1.08 3.54
N MET A 9 -0.15 0.63 4.48
CA MET A 9 0.26 1.42 5.62
C MET A 9 1.70 1.10 5.95
N CYS A 10 2.51 2.13 6.11
CA CYS A 10 3.89 1.99 6.55
C CYS A 10 4.17 3.04 7.63
N THR A 11 4.97 2.66 8.63
CA THR A 11 5.44 3.57 9.66
C THR A 11 6.95 3.62 9.58
N HIS A 12 7.50 4.84 9.57
CA HIS A 12 8.93 5.04 9.64
C HIS A 12 9.28 6.02 10.75
N GLU A 13 10.42 5.78 11.39
CA GLU A 13 10.95 6.65 12.41
C GLU A 13 11.45 7.94 11.76
N SER A 14 11.08 9.11 12.31
CA SER A 14 11.68 10.41 11.97
C SER A 14 11.49 10.97 10.56
N ASP A 15 11.06 10.19 9.56
CA ASP A 15 10.92 10.63 8.16
C ASP A 15 9.62 10.14 7.52
N ALA A 16 8.72 11.08 7.23
CA ALA A 16 7.45 10.82 6.56
C ALA A 16 7.62 10.36 5.10
N SER A 17 8.72 10.73 4.45
CA SER A 17 9.00 10.38 3.05
C SER A 17 9.35 8.89 2.93
N GLN A 18 10.11 8.37 3.89
CA GLN A 18 10.41 6.93 3.98
C GLN A 18 9.15 6.12 4.29
N ALA A 19 8.29 6.60 5.20
CA ALA A 19 7.00 5.98 5.45
C ALA A 19 6.10 6.01 4.20
N MET A 20 6.13 7.10 3.43
CA MET A 20 5.40 7.21 2.17
C MET A 20 5.94 6.23 1.12
N GLN A 21 7.26 6.12 0.98
CA GLN A 21 7.89 5.18 0.05
C GLN A 21 7.51 3.74 0.40
N GLY A 22 7.61 3.35 1.67
CA GLY A 22 7.23 2.00 2.08
C GLY A 22 5.74 1.70 1.86
N ALA A 23 4.85 2.67 2.07
CA ALA A 23 3.43 2.50 1.76
C ALA A 23 3.21 2.39 0.23
N ALA A 24 3.95 3.15 -0.58
CA ALA A 24 3.87 3.06 -2.04
C ALA A 24 4.39 1.73 -2.57
N ASP A 25 5.50 1.21 -2.04
CA ASP A 25 6.08 -0.09 -2.41
C ASP A 25 5.09 -1.22 -2.11
N MET A 26 4.45 -1.22 -0.94
CA MET A 26 3.41 -2.19 -0.61
C MET A 26 2.19 -2.13 -1.55
N LEU A 27 1.78 -0.94 -1.97
CA LEU A 27 0.70 -0.78 -2.96
C LEU A 27 1.13 -1.29 -4.33
N HIS A 28 2.37 -1.02 -4.74
CA HIS A 28 2.93 -1.50 -5.98
C HIS A 28 2.91 -3.03 -6.04
N ASP A 29 3.31 -3.70 -4.97
CA ASP A 29 3.27 -5.17 -4.86
C ASP A 29 1.84 -5.72 -4.97
N GLN A 30 0.86 -5.06 -4.34
CA GLN A 30 -0.55 -5.45 -4.44
C GLN A 30 -1.08 -5.30 -5.87
N ILE A 31 -0.74 -4.19 -6.55
CA ILE A 31 -1.14 -3.95 -7.94
C ILE A 31 -0.49 -4.98 -8.86
N ALA A 32 0.80 -5.29 -8.67
CA ALA A 32 1.49 -6.32 -9.44
C ALA A 32 0.82 -7.69 -9.31
N GLN A 33 0.36 -8.06 -8.11
CA GLN A 33 -0.42 -9.29 -7.90
C GLN A 33 -1.75 -9.28 -8.68
N LEU A 34 -2.43 -8.12 -8.75
CA LEU A 34 -3.64 -8.00 -9.54
C LEU A 34 -3.36 -8.11 -11.05
N GLU A 35 -2.26 -7.53 -11.53
CA GLU A 35 -1.85 -7.61 -12.93
C GLU A 35 -1.47 -9.03 -13.36
N MET A 36 -0.95 -9.84 -12.43
CA MET A 36 -0.70 -11.27 -12.69
C MET A 36 -2.00 -12.10 -12.79
N ALA A 37 -3.05 -11.69 -12.09
CA ALA A 37 -4.30 -12.44 -12.00
C ALA A 37 -5.38 -11.97 -12.99
N HIS A 38 -5.29 -10.73 -13.48
CA HIS A 38 -6.31 -10.09 -14.30
C HIS A 38 -5.72 -9.52 -15.59
N GLN A 39 -6.45 -9.66 -16.68
CA GLN A 39 -6.01 -9.17 -18.00
C GLN A 39 -5.98 -7.63 -18.07
N PHE A 40 -6.80 -6.96 -17.27
CA PHE A 40 -6.86 -5.50 -17.21
C PHE A 40 -6.90 -5.04 -15.76
N VAL A 41 -6.01 -4.11 -15.42
CA VAL A 41 -5.97 -3.39 -14.16
C VAL A 41 -5.85 -1.90 -14.48
N VAL A 42 -6.75 -1.09 -13.95
CA VAL A 42 -6.75 0.36 -14.13
C VAL A 42 -6.79 1.03 -12.77
N ILE A 43 -5.85 1.94 -12.53
CA ILE A 43 -5.83 2.75 -11.32
C ILE A 43 -6.68 4.00 -11.58
N GLN A 44 -7.81 4.13 -10.87
CA GLN A 44 -8.72 5.27 -11.04
C GLN A 44 -8.34 6.47 -10.19
N GLY A 45 -7.60 6.26 -9.10
CA GLY A 45 -7.12 7.33 -8.24
C GLY A 45 -6.49 6.80 -6.97
N HIS A 46 -5.79 7.69 -6.26
CA HIS A 46 -5.19 7.40 -4.96
C HIS A 46 -5.33 8.59 -4.02
N SER A 47 -5.35 8.32 -2.72
CA SER A 47 -5.22 9.30 -1.66
C SER A 47 -4.24 8.80 -0.61
N HIS A 48 -3.68 9.71 0.18
CA HIS A 48 -2.81 9.35 1.29
C HIS A 48 -3.07 10.24 2.49
N ALA A 49 -2.83 9.69 3.68
CA ALA A 49 -2.87 10.39 4.94
C ALA A 49 -1.57 10.14 5.71
N VAL A 50 -0.96 11.22 6.20
CA VAL A 50 0.26 11.17 7.02
C VAL A 50 -0.12 11.50 8.46
N THR A 51 0.16 10.59 9.38
CA THR A 51 -0.15 10.75 10.80
C THR A 51 1.13 10.69 11.62
N PRO A 52 1.51 11.76 12.35
CA PRO A 52 2.62 11.69 13.30
C PRO A 52 2.23 10.78 14.47
N VAL A 53 3.14 9.88 14.85
CA VAL A 53 2.94 8.92 15.95
C VAL A 53 4.16 8.89 16.87
N PRO A 54 3.99 8.68 18.18
CA PRO A 54 5.13 8.46 19.07
C PRO A 54 5.74 7.08 18.79
N VAL A 55 7.04 7.03 18.50
CA VAL A 55 7.81 5.80 18.34
C VAL A 55 8.91 5.74 19.40
N VAL A 56 9.05 4.57 20.02
CA VAL A 56 10.11 4.32 21.00
C VAL A 56 11.29 3.71 20.27
N VAL A 57 12.35 4.48 20.10
CA VAL A 57 13.60 3.98 19.52
C VAL A 57 14.43 3.40 20.66
N GLN A 58 14.62 2.09 20.64
CA GLN A 58 15.34 1.36 21.67
C GLN A 58 16.85 1.40 21.37
N GLY A 59 17.57 2.34 21.99
CA GLY A 59 19.03 2.39 21.92
C GLY A 59 19.66 1.39 22.89
N LEU A 60 20.90 0.97 22.59
CA LEU A 60 21.70 0.03 23.41
C LEU A 60 21.83 0.42 24.90
N LEU A 61 21.72 1.71 25.23
CA LEU A 61 21.88 2.25 26.58
C LEU A 61 20.69 3.09 27.08
N SER A 62 19.71 3.41 26.22
CA SER A 62 18.51 4.18 26.59
C SER A 62 17.43 4.10 25.52
N SER A 63 16.17 4.00 25.92
CA SER A 63 15.03 4.24 25.02
C SER A 63 14.71 5.74 24.95
N LYS A 64 14.60 6.30 23.74
CA LYS A 64 14.10 7.67 23.54
C LYS A 64 12.79 7.62 22.78
N SER A 65 11.81 8.38 23.24
CA SER A 65 10.59 8.63 22.47
C SER A 65 10.90 9.67 21.40
N GLN A 66 10.58 9.37 20.14
CA GLN A 66 10.72 10.26 19.01
C GLN A 66 9.43 10.27 18.19
N THR A 67 9.21 11.31 17.39
CA THR A 67 8.12 11.34 16.41
C THR A 67 8.48 10.45 15.23
N GLY A 68 7.70 9.40 15.01
CA GLY A 68 7.61 8.69 13.74
C GLY A 68 6.40 9.18 12.93
N TYR A 69 6.29 8.65 11.72
CA TYR A 69 5.20 8.97 10.82
C TYR A 69 4.61 7.69 10.26
N THR A 70 3.30 7.53 10.42
CA THR A 70 2.52 6.49 9.74
C THR A 70 1.87 7.09 8.51
N VAL A 71 2.14 6.53 7.34
CA VAL A 71 1.47 6.88 6.09
C VAL A 71 0.51 5.77 5.73
N THR A 72 -0.75 6.13 5.50
CA THR A 72 -1.76 5.24 4.93
C THR A 72 -2.06 5.70 3.51
N MET A 73 -2.00 4.79 2.54
CA MET A 73 -2.39 5.06 1.16
C MET A 73 -3.63 4.22 0.81
N THR A 74 -4.55 4.83 0.09
CA THR A 74 -5.76 4.18 -0.42
C THR A 74 -5.83 4.38 -1.92
N THR A 75 -6.07 3.30 -2.65
CA THR A 75 -6.14 3.33 -4.11
C THR A 75 -7.39 2.61 -4.58
N ILE A 76 -8.12 3.20 -5.54
CA ILE A 76 -9.22 2.53 -6.22
C ILE A 76 -8.69 1.94 -7.51
N VAL A 77 -8.83 0.62 -7.64
CA VAL A 77 -8.45 -0.12 -8.84
C VAL A 77 -9.67 -0.76 -9.48
N GLU A 78 -9.74 -0.71 -10.78
CA GLU A 78 -10.72 -1.42 -11.58
C GLU A 78 -10.03 -2.62 -12.24
N VAL A 79 -10.58 -3.81 -12.04
CA VAL A 79 -10.02 -5.06 -12.59
C VAL A 79 -11.03 -5.78 -13.48
N SER A 80 -10.55 -6.49 -14.50
CA SER A 80 -11.40 -7.37 -15.30
C SER A 80 -11.85 -8.60 -14.52
N VAL A 81 -13.07 -9.06 -14.79
CA VAL A 81 -13.57 -10.29 -14.16
C VAL A 81 -12.93 -11.46 -14.91
N HIS A 82 -12.30 -12.39 -14.20
CA HIS A 82 -11.81 -13.62 -14.80
C HIS A 82 -13.01 -14.49 -15.23
N THR A 83 -13.41 -14.42 -16.50
CA THR A 83 -14.23 -15.48 -17.10
C THR A 83 -13.31 -16.62 -17.49
N PRO A 84 -13.40 -17.81 -16.85
CA PRO A 84 -12.67 -18.97 -17.33
C PRO A 84 -13.11 -19.23 -18.78
N GLN A 85 -12.16 -19.25 -19.72
CA GLN A 85 -12.45 -19.71 -21.07
C GLN A 85 -12.88 -21.18 -20.97
N GLU A 86 -14.15 -21.47 -21.27
CA GLU A 86 -14.55 -22.83 -21.63
C GLU A 86 -13.74 -23.22 -22.87
N VAL A 87 -12.81 -24.16 -22.70
CA VAL A 87 -12.11 -24.78 -23.82
C VAL A 87 -13.15 -25.64 -24.55
N PRO A 88 -13.48 -25.35 -25.84
CA PRO A 88 -14.34 -26.24 -26.61
C PRO A 88 -13.62 -27.57 -26.78
N ARG A 89 -14.30 -28.67 -26.43
CA ARG A 89 -13.82 -30.04 -26.68
C ARG A 89 -13.85 -30.37 -28.17
#